data_AF-A0A3D2M925-F1
#
_entry.id   AF-A0A3D2M925-F1
#
_cell.length_a   1.000
_cell.length_b   1.000
_cell.length_c   1.000
_cell.angle_alpha   90.00
_cell.angle_beta   90.00
_cell.angle_gamma   90.00
#
_symmetry.space_group_name_H-M   'P 1'
#
loop_
_entity.id
_entity.type
_entity.pdbx_description
1 polymer ?
#
loop_
_entity_poly.entity_id
_entity_poly.type
_entity_poly.pdbx_seq_one_letter_code
_entity_poly.pdbx_strand_id
1 'polypeptide(L)'
;DYDKAGTLAGWRESIAALLPGNPILQLAIGTALAGPLLAPLNVHAGGGFHLLWDSSNGKTTAVLCASSTWGHGAHFTLKWNATANGLEGIAALRNDGLLALDELGQADPRYVGDVVYSVADGIGKQRAGRSSAARRVRRWRVMLLSSGEVTLETKMAEAGKRTRAGQEVRLVTVSAGRTFGAWDSLHGHPSGASLSDALKRASSQHYGHAGPEFVRKLIASGDMDKLPTMLESIREHFPAATGQQARVAERFAIVALALELAVGVNLLPLGSGEGTRSMVELFKLWQAERGEGPSEDGQILKALADFIDRHGGSRFQSIEHGADEVRDRAGYWDGTPDGRLYLFTRSGLEEATKGFELARVVRALDSVGAIARRAQGKHQQKKRLPDGSTPWLYWVNPAPIWPGS
;
A
#
# COMPACT_ATOMS: atom_id res chain seq x y z
N ASP A 1 -18.21 16.87 11.14
CA ASP A 1 -16.86 16.67 10.58
C ASP A 1 -16.12 17.98 10.38
N TYR A 2 -16.58 18.89 9.51
CA TYR A 2 -15.90 20.15 9.18
C TYR A 2 -16.20 21.31 10.15
N ASP A 3 -16.04 21.08 11.45
CA ASP A 3 -16.16 22.13 12.46
C ASP A 3 -14.85 22.94 12.60
N LYS A 4 -14.89 24.11 13.23
CA LYS A 4 -13.70 24.94 13.49
C LYS A 4 -13.66 25.46 14.93
N ALA A 5 -12.47 25.49 15.53
CA ALA A 5 -12.21 26.18 16.79
C ALA A 5 -10.80 26.77 16.81
N GLY A 6 -10.59 27.78 17.65
CA GLY A 6 -9.34 28.54 17.70
C GLY A 6 -9.12 29.40 16.45
N THR A 7 -7.87 29.55 16.00
CA THR A 7 -7.52 30.44 14.89
C THR A 7 -6.53 29.77 13.92
N LEU A 8 -6.48 30.28 12.69
CA LEU A 8 -5.45 29.91 11.72
C LEU A 8 -4.03 30.26 12.22
N ALA A 9 -3.87 31.42 12.85
CA ALA A 9 -2.58 31.82 13.43
C ALA A 9 -2.12 30.82 14.50
N GLY A 10 -3.02 30.44 15.42
CA GLY A 10 -2.74 29.40 16.41
C GLY A 10 -2.38 28.07 15.76
N TRP A 11 -3.09 27.64 14.71
CA TRP A 11 -2.72 26.42 13.95
C TRP A 11 -1.32 26.53 13.33
N ARG A 12 -0.96 27.69 12.78
CA ARG A 12 0.36 27.93 12.17
C ARG A 12 1.48 27.93 13.21
N GLU A 13 1.29 28.60 14.34
CA GLU A 13 2.27 28.72 15.41
C GLU A 13 2.49 27.41 16.18
N SER A 14 1.46 26.56 16.27
CA SER A 14 1.50 25.35 17.10
C SER A 14 1.65 24.04 16.32
N ILE A 15 1.26 23.98 15.04
CA ILE A 15 1.38 22.76 14.20
C ILE A 15 2.29 23.04 13.02
N ALA A 16 2.00 24.09 12.24
CA ALA A 16 2.76 24.33 11.01
C ALA A 16 4.23 24.70 11.28
N ALA A 17 4.50 25.43 12.36
CA ALA A 17 5.85 25.80 12.80
C ALA A 17 6.75 24.59 13.13
N LEU A 18 6.14 23.42 13.36
CA LEU A 18 6.84 22.18 13.70
C LEU A 18 7.08 21.27 12.47
N LEU A 19 6.57 21.67 11.29
CA LEU A 19 6.79 20.95 10.04
C LEU A 19 8.24 20.92 9.57
N PRO A 20 9.04 22.01 9.66
CA PRO A 20 10.39 22.02 9.11
C PRO A 20 11.25 20.89 9.68
N GLY A 21 11.92 20.14 8.81
CA GLY A 21 12.74 19.00 9.21
C GLY A 21 12.00 17.80 9.82
N ASN A 22 10.66 17.71 9.71
CA ASN A 22 9.87 16.57 10.17
C ASN A 22 9.08 15.92 9.02
N PRO A 23 9.70 15.03 8.20
CA PRO A 23 9.07 14.47 7.00
C PRO A 23 7.75 13.74 7.23
N ILE A 24 7.58 13.03 8.37
CA ILE A 24 6.32 12.34 8.70
C ILE A 24 5.18 13.33 8.95
N LEU A 25 5.46 14.45 9.63
CA LEU A 25 4.46 15.50 9.84
C LEU A 25 4.13 16.20 8.51
N GLN A 26 5.14 16.43 7.66
CA GLN A 26 4.95 16.98 6.31
C GLN A 26 4.11 16.04 5.44
N LEU A 27 4.35 14.73 5.45
CA LEU A 27 3.53 13.74 4.75
C LEU A 27 2.08 13.79 5.23
N ALA A 28 1.86 13.84 6.55
CA ALA A 28 0.53 13.84 7.13
C ALA A 28 -0.28 15.10 6.75
N ILE A 29 0.29 16.30 6.93
CA ILE A 29 -0.35 17.57 6.56
C ILE A 29 -0.52 17.66 5.04
N GLY A 30 0.51 17.30 4.26
CA GLY A 30 0.45 17.32 2.80
C GLY A 30 -0.61 16.36 2.25
N THR A 31 -0.77 15.17 2.84
CA THR A 31 -1.85 14.22 2.51
C THR A 31 -3.22 14.84 2.72
N ALA A 32 -3.40 15.61 3.81
CA ALA A 32 -4.64 16.30 4.08
C ALA A 32 -4.95 17.41 3.06
N LEU A 33 -3.93 18.15 2.62
CA LEU A 33 -4.05 19.24 1.64
C LEU A 33 -4.13 18.74 0.18
N ALA A 34 -3.70 17.51 -0.10
CA ALA A 34 -3.72 16.92 -1.43
C ALA A 34 -5.12 16.56 -1.95
N GLY A 35 -6.10 16.34 -1.05
CA GLY A 35 -7.47 15.96 -1.43
C GLY A 35 -8.11 16.89 -2.48
N PRO A 36 -8.13 18.22 -2.25
CA PRO A 36 -8.65 19.20 -3.21
C PRO A 36 -7.96 19.22 -4.58
N LEU A 37 -6.76 18.64 -4.69
CA LEU A 37 -6.00 18.57 -5.95
C LEU A 37 -6.38 17.35 -6.80
N LEU A 38 -7.06 16.35 -6.25
CA LEU A 38 -7.36 15.10 -6.97
C LEU A 38 -8.21 15.32 -8.22
N ALA A 39 -9.30 16.11 -8.12
CA ALA A 39 -10.15 16.37 -9.28
C ALA A 39 -9.46 17.21 -10.36
N PRO A 40 -8.80 18.34 -10.05
CA PRO A 40 -8.07 19.14 -11.03
C PRO A 40 -6.93 18.39 -11.72
N LEU A 41 -6.29 17.45 -11.02
CA LEU A 41 -5.22 16.60 -11.55
C LEU A 41 -5.75 15.38 -12.34
N ASN A 42 -7.07 15.25 -12.52
CA ASN A 42 -7.72 14.08 -13.14
C ASN A 42 -7.35 12.74 -12.49
N VAL A 43 -7.12 12.74 -11.18
CA VAL A 43 -6.86 11.51 -10.42
C VAL A 43 -8.20 10.79 -10.19
N HIS A 44 -8.38 9.66 -10.86
CA HIS A 44 -9.65 8.93 -10.85
C HIS A 44 -9.81 7.93 -9.70
N ALA A 45 -8.70 7.47 -9.14
CA ALA A 45 -8.68 6.58 -7.98
C ALA A 45 -7.81 7.23 -6.90
N GLY A 46 -8.35 7.33 -5.69
CA GLY A 46 -7.62 7.85 -4.54
C GLY A 46 -6.62 6.82 -3.99
N GLY A 47 -6.50 6.81 -2.67
CA GLY A 47 -5.53 6.01 -1.94
C GLY A 47 -4.71 6.91 -1.04
N GLY A 48 -3.57 6.43 -0.56
CA GLY A 48 -2.69 7.24 0.25
C GLY A 48 -1.75 6.39 1.07
N PHE A 49 -1.56 6.74 2.33
CA PHE A 49 -0.43 6.30 3.12
C PHE A 49 -0.86 5.61 4.41
N HIS A 50 -0.14 4.58 4.80
CA HIS A 50 -0.24 3.94 6.10
C HIS A 50 1.08 4.10 6.84
N LEU A 51 1.06 4.90 7.91
CA LEU A 51 2.19 5.07 8.80
C LEU A 51 2.34 3.79 9.64
N LEU A 52 3.50 3.13 9.52
CA LEU A 52 3.81 1.88 10.22
C LEU A 52 5.00 2.09 11.15
N TRP A 53 4.85 1.67 12.40
CA TRP A 53 5.91 1.55 13.40
C TRP A 53 5.34 0.93 14.68
N ASP A 54 6.21 0.59 15.62
CA ASP A 54 5.84 0.18 16.97
C ASP A 54 5.00 1.22 17.72
N SER A 55 4.30 0.78 18.77
CA SER A 55 3.44 1.61 19.60
C SER A 55 4.12 2.88 20.10
N SER A 56 3.30 3.89 20.42
CA SER A 56 3.75 5.08 21.17
C SER A 56 4.84 5.94 20.51
N ASN A 57 5.04 5.85 19.19
CA ASN A 57 6.08 6.62 18.49
C ASN A 57 5.61 7.98 17.93
N GLY A 58 4.31 8.24 17.80
CA GLY A 58 3.77 9.50 17.26
C GLY A 58 2.93 9.39 15.97
N LYS A 59 2.73 8.18 15.41
CA LYS A 59 1.86 7.94 14.24
C LYS A 59 0.46 8.55 14.39
N THR A 60 -0.23 8.23 15.49
CA THR A 60 -1.57 8.76 15.77
C THR A 60 -1.54 10.28 15.86
N THR A 61 -0.50 10.87 16.47
CA THR A 61 -0.34 12.33 16.50
C THR A 61 -0.30 12.92 15.09
N ALA A 62 0.46 12.33 14.17
CA ALA A 62 0.52 12.80 12.79
C ALA A 62 -0.85 12.75 12.10
N VAL A 63 -1.64 11.67 12.32
CA VAL A 63 -3.01 11.54 11.81
C VAL A 63 -3.95 12.60 12.40
N LEU A 64 -3.83 12.90 13.70
CA LEU A 64 -4.60 13.95 14.37
C LEU A 64 -4.26 15.35 13.82
N CYS A 65 -2.99 15.63 13.56
CA CYS A 65 -2.55 16.87 12.93
C CYS A 65 -3.05 17.00 11.49
N ALA A 66 -3.01 15.92 10.70
CA ALA A 66 -3.62 15.90 9.36
C ALA A 66 -5.13 16.19 9.43
N SER A 67 -5.81 15.59 10.40
CA SER A 67 -7.24 15.82 10.61
C SER A 67 -7.57 17.25 11.01
N SER A 68 -6.70 17.91 11.81
CA SER A 68 -6.87 19.29 12.24
C SER A 68 -6.90 20.31 11.11
N THR A 69 -6.41 19.96 9.91
CA THR A 69 -6.53 20.84 8.75
C THR A 69 -7.98 21.08 8.35
N TRP A 70 -8.87 20.10 8.57
CA TRP A 70 -10.27 20.10 8.12
C TRP A 70 -11.30 20.13 9.24
N GLY A 71 -10.99 19.64 10.43
CA GLY A 71 -11.89 19.60 11.58
C GLY A 71 -11.19 19.14 12.86
N HIS A 72 -11.90 18.95 13.98
CA HIS A 72 -11.25 18.58 15.25
C HIS A 72 -10.43 17.31 15.11
N GLY A 73 -9.14 17.33 15.49
CA GLY A 73 -8.20 16.22 15.23
C GLY A 73 -8.76 14.85 15.61
N ALA A 74 -9.27 14.70 16.83
CA ALA A 74 -9.82 13.43 17.32
C ALA A 74 -11.22 13.06 16.78
N HIS A 75 -12.08 14.04 16.49
CA HIS A 75 -13.47 13.75 16.06
C HIS A 75 -13.55 13.54 14.54
N PHE A 76 -12.62 14.15 13.79
CA PHE A 76 -12.49 13.96 12.36
C PHE A 76 -11.78 12.63 12.04
N THR A 77 -10.81 12.21 12.86
CA THR A 77 -10.16 10.89 12.74
C THR A 77 -11.14 9.77 13.08
N LEU A 78 -11.20 8.75 12.23
CA LEU A 78 -11.98 7.54 12.49
C LEU A 78 -11.07 6.38 12.90
N LYS A 79 -11.64 5.36 13.53
CA LYS A 79 -10.96 4.08 13.77
C LYS A 79 -11.24 3.09 12.65
N TRP A 80 -10.35 2.11 12.47
CA TRP A 80 -10.55 1.04 11.48
C TRP A 80 -11.63 0.02 11.84
N ASN A 81 -12.21 0.06 13.05
CA ASN A 81 -13.30 -0.81 13.50
C ASN A 81 -14.67 -0.48 12.87
N ALA A 82 -14.68 0.07 11.65
CA ALA A 82 -15.89 0.45 10.92
C ALA A 82 -16.24 -0.57 9.84
N THR A 83 -17.54 -0.69 9.53
CA THR A 83 -17.99 -1.54 8.41
C THR A 83 -17.61 -0.92 7.07
N ALA A 84 -17.42 -1.75 6.04
CA ALA A 84 -17.15 -1.28 4.68
C ALA A 84 -18.20 -0.26 4.19
N ASN A 85 -19.49 -0.54 4.42
CA ASN A 85 -20.58 0.38 4.07
C ASN A 85 -20.49 1.73 4.82
N GLY A 86 -20.06 1.71 6.09
CA GLY A 86 -19.84 2.92 6.87
C GLY A 86 -18.73 3.77 6.25
N LEU A 87 -17.59 3.15 5.95
CA LEU A 87 -16.45 3.84 5.33
C LEU A 87 -16.75 4.33 3.91
N GLU A 88 -17.50 3.59 3.08
CA GLU A 88 -18.00 4.07 1.78
C GLU A 88 -18.86 5.34 1.95
N GLY A 89 -19.73 5.35 2.97
CA GLY A 89 -20.59 6.50 3.28
C GLY A 89 -19.78 7.74 3.67
N ILE A 90 -18.77 7.57 4.52
CA ILE A 90 -17.88 8.66 4.93
C ILE A 90 -17.00 9.12 3.76
N ALA A 91 -16.43 8.20 2.98
CA ALA A 91 -15.60 8.56 1.82
C ALA A 91 -16.39 9.40 0.80
N ALA A 92 -17.67 9.09 0.60
CA ALA A 92 -18.56 9.90 -0.23
C ALA A 92 -18.82 11.31 0.36
N LEU A 93 -18.91 11.44 1.68
CA LEU A 93 -19.08 12.74 2.36
C LEU A 93 -17.80 13.58 2.36
N ARG A 94 -16.64 12.93 2.38
CA ARG A 94 -15.31 13.56 2.39
C ARG A 94 -14.65 13.55 1.01
N ASN A 95 -15.46 13.52 -0.05
CA ASN A 95 -14.99 13.51 -1.43
C ASN A 95 -14.09 14.72 -1.72
N ASP A 96 -13.01 14.49 -2.47
CA ASP A 96 -11.90 15.42 -2.73
C ASP A 96 -11.28 15.96 -1.43
N GLY A 97 -11.18 15.11 -0.41
CA GLY A 97 -10.68 15.45 0.92
C GLY A 97 -9.88 14.33 1.58
N LEU A 98 -9.67 14.47 2.88
CA LEU A 98 -8.95 13.53 3.74
C LEU A 98 -9.90 12.47 4.32
N LEU A 99 -9.54 11.20 4.19
CA LEU A 99 -10.05 10.11 5.02
C LEU A 99 -8.94 9.66 5.99
N ALA A 100 -9.07 10.04 7.26
CA ALA A 100 -8.10 9.69 8.30
C ALA A 100 -8.60 8.48 9.12
N LEU A 101 -7.84 7.37 9.09
CA LEU A 101 -8.17 6.12 9.77
C LEU A 101 -7.04 5.67 10.70
N ASP A 102 -7.24 5.77 12.01
CA ASP A 102 -6.25 5.38 13.01
C ASP A 102 -6.47 3.95 13.50
N GLU A 103 -5.37 3.27 13.84
CA GLU A 103 -5.33 1.92 14.43
C GLU A 103 -5.79 0.79 13.50
N LEU A 104 -5.02 0.50 12.43
CA LEU A 104 -5.32 -0.60 11.50
C LEU A 104 -5.46 -1.97 12.19
N GLY A 105 -4.80 -2.19 13.33
CA GLY A 105 -4.93 -3.42 14.12
C GLY A 105 -6.37 -3.73 14.55
N GLN A 106 -7.23 -2.71 14.66
CA GLN A 106 -8.65 -2.86 15.01
C GLN A 106 -9.56 -3.19 13.81
N ALA A 107 -9.03 -3.24 12.59
CA ALA A 107 -9.80 -3.64 11.42
C ALA A 107 -10.26 -5.10 11.52
N ASP A 108 -11.38 -5.44 10.88
CA ASP A 108 -11.73 -6.84 10.66
C ASP A 108 -10.81 -7.42 9.56
N PRO A 109 -9.96 -8.42 9.88
CA PRO A 109 -9.00 -8.96 8.92
C PRO A 109 -9.68 -9.60 7.70
N ARG A 110 -10.95 -10.00 7.81
CA ARG A 110 -11.73 -10.57 6.71
C ARG A 110 -12.13 -9.53 5.68
N TYR A 111 -12.25 -8.25 6.04
CA TYR A 111 -12.81 -7.21 5.16
C TYR A 111 -11.85 -6.06 4.86
N VAL A 112 -10.78 -5.89 5.65
CA VAL A 112 -9.85 -4.75 5.54
C VAL A 112 -9.29 -4.55 4.13
N GLY A 113 -8.93 -5.63 3.44
CA GLY A 113 -8.44 -5.55 2.06
C GLY A 113 -9.47 -5.04 1.05
N ASP A 114 -10.74 -5.43 1.21
CA ASP A 114 -11.84 -5.00 0.35
C ASP A 114 -12.21 -3.54 0.62
N VAL A 115 -12.11 -3.12 1.89
CA VAL A 115 -12.30 -1.73 2.31
C VAL A 115 -11.24 -0.83 1.67
N VAL A 116 -9.96 -1.19 1.76
CA VAL A 116 -8.87 -0.42 1.13
C VAL A 116 -9.09 -0.32 -0.38
N TYR A 117 -9.50 -1.41 -1.04
CA TYR A 117 -9.83 -1.38 -2.46
C TYR A 117 -10.97 -0.42 -2.77
N SER A 118 -12.12 -0.55 -2.10
CA SER A 118 -13.29 0.27 -2.39
C SER A 118 -13.05 1.75 -2.11
N VAL A 119 -12.40 2.07 -0.99
CA VAL A 119 -12.07 3.45 -0.62
C VAL A 119 -11.13 4.08 -1.66
N ALA A 120 -10.10 3.36 -2.09
CA ALA A 120 -9.15 3.87 -3.08
C ALA A 120 -9.75 3.92 -4.50
N ASP A 121 -10.54 2.93 -4.91
CA ASP A 121 -11.16 2.90 -6.25
C ASP A 121 -12.26 3.95 -6.43
N GLY A 122 -12.79 4.50 -5.32
CA GLY A 122 -13.67 5.66 -5.40
C GLY A 122 -15.09 5.34 -5.86
N ILE A 123 -15.51 4.07 -5.77
CA ILE A 123 -16.80 3.61 -6.29
C ILE A 123 -17.50 2.77 -5.23
N GLY A 124 -18.73 3.17 -4.88
CA GLY A 124 -19.60 2.42 -3.98
C GLY A 124 -20.22 1.20 -4.65
N LYS A 125 -20.60 0.19 -3.85
CA LYS A 125 -21.24 -1.01 -4.41
C LYS A 125 -22.57 -0.68 -5.09
N GLN A 126 -22.75 -1.16 -6.31
CA GLN A 126 -24.03 -1.05 -7.03
C GLN A 126 -25.09 -1.89 -6.32
N ARG A 127 -26.22 -1.27 -5.96
CA ARG A 127 -27.34 -1.95 -5.30
C ARG A 127 -28.55 -1.93 -6.22
N ALA A 128 -29.26 -3.06 -6.30
CA ALA A 128 -30.57 -3.13 -6.93
C ALA A 128 -31.55 -2.21 -6.16
N GLY A 129 -32.32 -1.40 -6.87
CA GLY A 129 -33.40 -0.61 -6.30
C GLY A 129 -34.60 -1.49 -5.94
N ARG A 130 -35.47 -1.00 -5.05
CA ARG A 130 -36.81 -1.59 -4.83
C ARG A 130 -37.74 -1.38 -6.04
N SER A 131 -37.43 -0.41 -6.90
CA SER A 131 -38.00 -0.26 -8.24
C SER A 131 -36.98 -0.73 -9.28
N SER A 132 -37.43 -1.10 -10.48
CA SER A 132 -36.60 -1.59 -11.60
C SER A 132 -35.54 -0.60 -12.12
N ALA A 133 -35.37 0.56 -11.48
CA ALA A 133 -34.31 1.52 -11.77
C ALA A 133 -33.06 1.24 -10.91
N ALA A 134 -31.92 1.02 -11.55
CA ALA A 134 -30.62 0.93 -10.88
C ALA A 134 -30.34 2.23 -10.10
N ARG A 135 -29.99 2.12 -8.81
CA ARG A 135 -29.64 3.29 -7.98
C ARG A 135 -28.32 3.89 -8.48
N ARG A 136 -28.23 5.23 -8.57
CA ARG A 136 -26.97 5.92 -8.90
C ARG A 136 -25.86 5.48 -7.95
N VAL A 137 -24.75 5.00 -8.53
CA VAL A 137 -23.56 4.58 -7.79
C VAL A 137 -22.86 5.82 -7.24
N ARG A 138 -22.56 5.81 -5.93
CA ARG A 138 -21.76 6.87 -5.31
C ARG A 138 -20.34 6.78 -5.83
N ARG A 139 -19.75 7.94 -6.11
CA ARG A 139 -18.35 8.08 -6.49
C ARG A 139 -17.66 9.06 -5.55
N TRP A 140 -16.40 8.80 -5.25
CA TRP A 140 -15.56 9.68 -4.46
C TRP A 140 -14.09 9.58 -4.88
N ARG A 141 -13.30 10.54 -4.43
CA ARG A 141 -11.83 10.56 -4.48
C ARG A 141 -11.37 11.02 -3.11
N VAL A 142 -10.52 10.24 -2.43
CA VAL A 142 -10.02 10.63 -1.11
C VAL A 142 -8.53 10.37 -1.01
N MET A 143 -7.84 11.25 -0.28
CA MET A 143 -6.53 10.96 0.25
C MET A 143 -6.70 10.22 1.58
N LEU A 144 -6.29 8.96 1.61
CA LEU A 144 -6.34 8.11 2.80
C LEU A 144 -5.05 8.29 3.61
N LEU A 145 -5.17 8.66 4.88
CA LEU A 145 -4.07 8.61 5.83
C LEU A 145 -4.42 7.62 6.93
N SER A 146 -3.58 6.62 7.10
CA SER A 146 -3.75 5.54 8.05
C SER A 146 -2.55 5.41 8.98
N SER A 147 -2.75 4.79 10.14
CA SER A 147 -1.70 4.44 11.10
C SER A 147 -1.95 3.06 11.70
N GLY A 148 -0.89 2.39 12.14
CA GLY A 148 -0.99 1.14 12.88
C GLY A 148 0.37 0.49 13.13
N GLU A 149 0.35 -0.62 13.85
CA GLU A 149 1.53 -1.42 14.20
C GLU A 149 1.72 -2.63 13.28
N VAL A 150 0.71 -2.93 12.46
CA VAL A 150 0.72 -4.05 11.52
C VAL A 150 0.47 -3.53 10.11
N THR A 151 1.08 -4.19 9.12
CA THR A 151 0.79 -3.88 7.72
C THR A 151 -0.60 -4.37 7.31
N LEU A 152 -1.10 -3.88 6.18
CA LEU A 152 -2.32 -4.45 5.56
C LEU A 152 -2.15 -5.95 5.28
N GLU A 153 -0.95 -6.38 4.88
CA GLU A 153 -0.64 -7.78 4.62
C GLU A 153 -0.71 -8.64 5.87
N THR A 154 -0.02 -8.23 6.93
CA THR A 154 -0.08 -8.89 8.22
C THR A 154 -1.53 -8.99 8.70
N LYS A 155 -2.31 -7.91 8.57
CA LYS A 155 -3.70 -7.91 9.01
C LYS A 155 -4.58 -8.84 8.18
N MET A 156 -4.42 -8.88 6.86
CA MET A 156 -5.18 -9.81 6.00
C MET A 156 -4.80 -11.27 6.24
N ALA A 157 -3.53 -11.54 6.57
CA ALA A 157 -3.02 -12.87 6.84
C ALA A 157 -3.68 -13.52 8.08
N GLU A 158 -4.10 -12.72 9.07
CA GLU A 158 -4.89 -13.20 10.23
C GLU A 158 -6.18 -13.93 9.82
N ALA A 159 -6.77 -13.59 8.68
CA ALA A 159 -7.94 -14.25 8.11
C ALA A 159 -7.60 -15.26 6.99
N GLY A 160 -6.32 -15.64 6.85
CA GLY A 160 -5.85 -16.53 5.78
C GLY A 160 -5.93 -15.92 4.38
N LYS A 161 -6.03 -14.59 4.26
CA LYS A 161 -6.05 -13.88 2.98
C LYS A 161 -4.65 -13.40 2.62
N ARG A 162 -4.35 -13.38 1.31
CA ARG A 162 -3.13 -12.77 0.77
C ARG A 162 -3.44 -11.39 0.20
N THR A 163 -2.52 -10.46 0.40
CA THR A 163 -2.56 -9.15 -0.24
C THR A 163 -2.20 -9.29 -1.72
N ARG A 164 -2.86 -8.51 -2.56
CA ARG A 164 -2.50 -8.38 -3.98
C ARG A 164 -1.61 -7.15 -4.16
N ALA A 165 -0.64 -7.21 -5.08
CA ALA A 165 0.23 -6.07 -5.41
C ALA A 165 -0.54 -4.76 -5.70
N GLY A 166 -1.77 -4.88 -6.23
CA GLY A 166 -2.67 -3.75 -6.47
C GLY A 166 -3.20 -3.06 -5.20
N GLN A 167 -3.29 -3.74 -4.05
CA GLN A 167 -3.72 -3.16 -2.77
C GLN A 167 -2.59 -2.35 -2.13
N GLU A 168 -1.37 -2.90 -2.17
CA GLU A 168 -0.20 -2.27 -1.55
C GLU A 168 0.17 -0.95 -2.22
N VAL A 169 -0.04 -0.84 -3.53
CA VAL A 169 0.15 0.46 -4.17
C VAL A 169 -0.90 1.47 -3.74
N ARG A 170 -2.13 1.05 -3.42
CA ARG A 170 -3.22 1.97 -3.05
C ARG A 170 -3.09 2.51 -1.64
N LEU A 171 -2.59 1.68 -0.71
CA LEU A 171 -2.26 2.07 0.66
C LEU A 171 -0.76 1.86 0.87
N VAL A 172 0.02 2.89 0.52
CA VAL A 172 1.47 2.89 0.58
C VAL A 172 1.91 2.87 2.04
N THR A 173 2.54 1.78 2.47
CA THR A 173 3.09 1.70 3.82
C THR A 173 4.35 2.54 3.90
N VAL A 174 4.42 3.45 4.87
CA VAL A 174 5.56 4.33 5.12
C VAL A 174 6.02 4.09 6.54
N SER A 175 7.28 3.70 6.71
CA SER A 175 7.88 3.60 8.03
C SER A 175 7.91 4.97 8.70
N ALA A 176 7.29 5.03 9.88
CA ALA A 176 7.22 6.23 10.69
C ALA A 176 8.34 6.30 11.73
N GLY A 177 9.28 5.36 11.75
CA GLY A 177 10.41 5.36 12.67
C GLY A 177 11.45 6.41 12.29
N ARG A 178 11.65 7.36 13.19
CA ARG A 178 12.54 8.53 13.07
C ARG A 178 13.38 8.68 14.34
N THR A 179 14.28 9.67 14.35
CA THR A 179 15.26 9.90 15.43
C THR A 179 14.61 9.98 16.83
N PHE A 180 13.47 10.64 16.96
CA PHE A 180 12.73 10.84 18.21
C PHE A 180 11.29 10.29 18.13
N GLY A 181 11.15 9.04 17.68
CA GLY A 181 9.85 8.40 17.47
C GLY A 181 9.38 8.60 16.04
N ALA A 182 8.47 9.53 15.80
CA ALA A 182 8.01 9.92 14.45
C ALA A 182 8.62 11.24 13.96
N TRP A 183 9.53 11.83 14.75
CA TRP A 183 10.07 13.17 14.54
C TRP A 183 11.59 13.14 14.42
N ASP A 184 12.15 14.01 13.56
CA ASP A 184 13.59 14.22 13.40
C ASP A 184 14.05 15.55 14.04
N SER A 185 13.15 16.54 14.14
CA SER A 185 13.40 17.80 14.84
C SER A 185 12.41 17.99 15.99
N LEU A 186 12.95 18.28 17.18
CA LEU A 186 12.15 18.54 18.38
C LEU A 186 11.68 19.98 18.51
N HIS A 187 12.23 20.93 17.73
CA HIS A 187 11.83 22.35 17.77
C HIS A 187 11.76 22.95 19.19
N GLY A 188 12.76 22.63 20.02
CA GLY A 188 12.84 23.10 21.40
C GLY A 188 12.02 22.30 22.42
N HIS A 189 11.26 21.29 22.01
CA HIS A 189 10.62 20.37 22.95
C HIS A 189 11.64 19.42 23.61
N PRO A 190 11.46 19.04 24.89
CA PRO A 190 12.41 18.17 25.60
C PRO A 190 12.54 16.75 25.04
N SER A 191 11.50 16.23 24.37
CA SER A 191 11.46 14.87 23.84
C SER A 191 10.40 14.71 22.74
N GLY A 192 10.48 13.62 21.98
CA GLY A 192 9.47 13.27 20.98
C GLY A 192 8.07 13.04 21.57
N ALA A 193 8.00 12.55 22.81
CA ALA A 193 6.74 12.45 23.56
C ALA A 193 6.17 13.85 23.89
N SER A 194 7.00 14.77 24.38
CA SER A 194 6.57 16.15 24.65
C SER A 194 6.08 16.87 23.39
N LEU A 195 6.79 16.73 22.27
CA LEU A 195 6.39 17.25 20.97
C LEU A 195 5.05 16.64 20.53
N SER A 196 4.90 15.32 20.68
CA SER A 196 3.66 14.63 20.34
C SER A 196 2.46 15.15 21.13
N ASP A 197 2.63 15.37 22.42
CA ASP A 197 1.55 15.87 23.28
C ASP A 197 1.20 17.33 23.00
N ALA A 198 2.19 18.15 22.64
CA ALA A 198 1.94 19.52 22.17
C ALA A 198 1.12 19.53 20.87
N LEU A 199 1.51 18.71 19.89
CA LEU A 199 0.80 18.54 18.61
C LEU A 199 -0.64 18.02 18.81
N LYS A 200 -0.84 17.02 19.69
CA LYS A 200 -2.18 16.51 20.03
C LYS A 200 -3.07 17.61 20.60
N ARG A 201 -2.57 18.37 21.60
CA ARG A 201 -3.32 19.49 22.19
C ARG A 201 -3.67 20.53 21.13
N ALA A 202 -2.69 20.95 20.33
CA ALA A 202 -2.89 21.89 19.24
C ALA A 202 -3.97 21.44 18.26
N SER A 203 -3.97 20.15 17.87
CA SER A 203 -4.96 19.57 16.94
C SER A 203 -6.41 19.60 17.44
N SER A 204 -6.60 19.75 18.76
CA SER A 204 -7.90 19.90 19.40
C SER A 204 -8.29 21.36 19.70
N GLN A 205 -7.32 22.28 19.74
CA GLN A 205 -7.54 23.69 20.09
C GLN A 205 -7.62 24.60 18.87
N HIS A 206 -6.88 24.26 17.82
CA HIS A 206 -6.80 25.01 16.58
C HIS A 206 -7.03 24.05 15.43
N TYR A 207 -8.22 24.08 14.82
CA TYR A 207 -8.58 23.14 13.77
C TYR A 207 -9.63 23.69 12.81
N GLY A 208 -9.71 23.09 11.62
CA GLY A 208 -10.71 23.43 10.60
C GLY A 208 -10.42 24.72 9.84
N HIS A 209 -9.21 25.28 9.97
CA HIS A 209 -8.83 26.55 9.33
C HIS A 209 -7.94 26.35 8.10
N ALA A 210 -6.94 25.48 8.18
CA ALA A 210 -5.88 25.39 7.17
C ALA A 210 -6.37 24.86 5.82
N GLY A 211 -7.21 23.83 5.82
CA GLY A 211 -7.79 23.25 4.60
C GLY A 211 -8.66 24.25 3.82
N PRO A 212 -9.67 24.89 4.46
CA PRO A 212 -10.46 25.92 3.80
C PRO A 212 -9.63 27.11 3.29
N GLU A 213 -8.63 27.56 4.06
CA GLU A 213 -7.74 28.64 3.64
C GLU A 213 -6.89 28.24 2.42
N PHE A 214 -6.35 27.02 2.41
CA PHE A 214 -5.61 26.47 1.27
C PHE A 214 -6.46 26.49 0.00
N VAL A 215 -7.69 25.96 0.07
CA VAL A 215 -8.63 25.93 -1.07
C VAL A 215 -8.97 27.35 -1.54
N ARG A 216 -9.24 28.27 -0.61
CA ARG A 216 -9.54 29.67 -0.94
C ARG A 216 -8.37 30.32 -1.69
N LYS A 217 -7.14 30.12 -1.23
CA LYS A 217 -5.93 30.65 -1.86
C LYS A 217 -5.67 30.02 -3.22
N LEU A 218 -5.90 28.71 -3.36
CA LEU A 218 -5.77 27.98 -4.61
C LEU A 218 -6.77 28.47 -5.67
N ILE A 219 -8.04 28.67 -5.30
CA ILE A 219 -9.04 29.24 -6.20
C ILE A 219 -8.64 30.67 -6.60
N ALA A 220 -8.16 31.47 -5.65
CA ALA A 220 -7.76 32.85 -5.90
C ALA A 220 -6.50 33.00 -6.77
N SER A 221 -5.63 31.99 -6.86
CA SER A 221 -4.45 32.06 -7.71
C SER A 221 -4.78 31.96 -9.21
N GLY A 222 -5.91 31.31 -9.55
CA GLY A 222 -6.29 31.08 -10.95
C GLY A 222 -5.42 30.04 -11.67
N ASP A 223 -4.57 29.30 -10.94
CA ASP A 223 -3.60 28.37 -11.52
C ASP A 223 -4.09 26.92 -11.60
N MET A 224 -5.39 26.68 -11.42
CA MET A 224 -5.99 25.33 -11.40
C MET A 224 -5.66 24.54 -12.67
N ASP A 225 -5.68 25.19 -13.84
CA ASP A 225 -5.37 24.55 -15.13
C ASP A 225 -3.87 24.24 -15.30
N LYS A 226 -3.00 24.84 -14.48
CA LYS A 226 -1.55 24.61 -14.50
C LYS A 226 -1.13 23.45 -13.60
N LEU A 227 -2.00 22.98 -12.72
CA LEU A 227 -1.70 21.92 -11.75
C LEU A 227 -1.14 20.64 -12.39
N PRO A 228 -1.67 20.14 -13.53
CA PRO A 228 -1.09 18.96 -14.20
C PRO A 228 0.36 19.18 -14.61
N THR A 229 0.70 20.33 -15.20
CA THR A 229 2.08 20.66 -15.59
C THR A 229 3.00 20.77 -14.39
N MET A 230 2.53 21.40 -13.30
CA MET A 230 3.29 21.48 -12.05
C MET A 230 3.54 20.09 -11.44
N LEU A 231 2.55 19.19 -11.50
CA LEU A 231 2.71 17.81 -11.05
C LEU A 231 3.78 17.10 -11.87
N GLU A 232 3.79 17.24 -13.20
CA GLU A 232 4.83 16.62 -14.04
C GLU A 232 6.24 17.07 -13.64
N SER A 233 6.46 18.37 -13.40
CA SER A 233 7.75 18.87 -12.92
C SER A 233 8.14 18.31 -11.55
N ILE A 234 7.17 18.13 -10.63
CA ILE A 234 7.44 17.51 -9.33
C ILE A 234 7.78 16.01 -9.50
N ARG A 235 7.09 15.30 -10.40
CA ARG A 235 7.29 13.87 -10.67
C ARG A 235 8.70 13.54 -11.16
N GLU A 236 9.38 14.46 -11.85
CA GLU A 236 10.78 14.29 -12.30
C GLU A 236 11.77 14.03 -11.14
N HIS A 237 11.41 14.41 -9.91
CA HIS A 237 12.26 14.21 -8.73
C HIS A 237 12.19 12.79 -8.15
N PHE A 238 11.25 11.95 -8.63
CA PHE A 238 10.99 10.62 -8.08
C PHE A 238 11.57 9.52 -8.98
N PRO A 239 12.62 8.80 -8.55
CA PRO A 239 13.26 7.77 -9.36
C PRO A 239 12.46 6.47 -9.35
N ALA A 240 11.48 6.34 -10.24
CA ALA A 240 10.67 5.12 -10.37
C ALA A 240 11.17 4.22 -11.53
N ALA A 241 11.53 2.98 -11.24
CA ALA A 241 12.02 2.01 -12.22
C ALA A 241 10.93 1.07 -12.78
N THR A 242 9.81 0.90 -12.07
CA THR A 242 8.73 -0.01 -12.46
C THR A 242 7.38 0.71 -12.47
N GLY A 243 6.40 0.15 -13.19
CA GLY A 243 5.03 0.69 -13.18
C GLY A 243 4.39 0.72 -11.77
N GLN A 244 4.82 -0.18 -10.87
CA GLN A 244 4.38 -0.16 -9.47
C GLN A 244 4.97 1.04 -8.72
N GLN A 245 6.29 1.27 -8.87
CA GLN A 245 6.97 2.40 -8.27
C GLN A 245 6.44 3.72 -8.83
N ALA A 246 6.13 3.79 -10.13
CA ALA A 246 5.58 4.99 -10.77
C ALA A 246 4.26 5.45 -10.13
N ARG A 247 3.36 4.50 -9.81
CA ARG A 247 2.09 4.80 -9.12
C ARG A 247 2.31 5.30 -7.68
N VAL A 248 3.32 4.79 -7.01
CA VAL A 248 3.66 5.23 -5.64
C VAL A 248 4.33 6.60 -5.66
N ALA A 249 5.28 6.80 -6.59
CA ALA A 249 5.91 8.09 -6.87
C ALA A 249 4.87 9.18 -7.19
N GLU A 250 3.88 8.89 -8.02
CA GLU A 250 2.79 9.81 -8.34
C GLU A 250 2.03 10.27 -7.08
N ARG A 251 1.75 9.38 -6.12
CA ARG A 251 1.09 9.78 -4.86
C ARG A 251 1.97 10.68 -4.01
N PHE A 252 3.26 10.37 -3.87
CA PHE A 252 4.19 11.25 -3.17
C PHE A 252 4.34 12.60 -3.89
N ALA A 253 4.32 12.62 -5.23
CA ALA A 253 4.39 13.83 -6.02
C ALA A 253 3.15 14.72 -5.83
N ILE A 254 1.95 14.15 -5.74
CA ILE A 254 0.72 14.91 -5.42
C ILE A 254 0.83 15.55 -4.04
N VAL A 255 1.35 14.82 -3.04
CA VAL A 255 1.57 15.37 -1.69
C VAL A 255 2.64 16.46 -1.71
N ALA A 256 3.74 16.25 -2.42
CA ALA A 256 4.79 17.27 -2.59
C ALA A 256 4.23 18.54 -3.24
N LEU A 257 3.45 18.41 -4.31
CA LEU A 257 2.78 19.53 -4.96
C LEU A 257 1.86 20.29 -3.98
N ALA A 258 1.09 19.57 -3.16
CA ALA A 258 0.24 20.20 -2.14
C ALA A 258 1.06 21.01 -1.12
N LEU A 259 2.21 20.48 -0.68
CA LEU A 259 3.12 21.19 0.22
C LEU A 259 3.72 22.43 -0.43
N GLU A 260 4.22 22.33 -1.67
CA GLU A 260 4.81 23.49 -2.39
C GLU A 260 3.77 24.59 -2.67
N LEU A 261 2.55 24.22 -3.07
CA LEU A 261 1.45 25.17 -3.23
C LEU A 261 1.12 25.86 -1.91
N ALA A 262 1.09 25.11 -0.81
CA ALA A 262 0.80 25.66 0.52
C ALA A 262 1.93 26.58 1.02
N VAL A 263 3.19 26.31 0.65
CA VAL A 263 4.32 27.24 0.85
C VAL A 263 4.12 28.51 0.02
N GLY A 264 3.82 28.38 -1.28
CA GLY A 264 3.65 29.52 -2.18
C GLY A 264 2.56 30.51 -1.76
N VAL A 265 1.52 30.03 -1.07
CA VAL A 265 0.44 30.88 -0.52
C VAL A 265 0.67 31.31 0.94
N ASN A 266 1.88 31.08 1.47
CA ASN A 266 2.30 31.37 2.84
C ASN A 266 1.44 30.70 3.91
N LEU A 267 0.94 29.49 3.67
CA LEU A 267 0.21 28.69 4.66
C LEU A 267 1.17 27.87 5.53
N LEU A 268 2.19 27.28 4.92
CA LEU A 268 3.20 26.46 5.62
C LEU A 268 4.54 27.20 5.69
N PRO A 269 5.26 27.15 6.84
CA PRO A 269 6.55 27.81 7.02
C PRO A 269 7.72 26.91 6.57
N LEU A 270 7.57 26.20 5.45
CA LEU A 270 8.63 25.36 4.88
C LEU A 270 9.46 26.16 3.89
N GLY A 271 10.74 25.80 3.73
CA GLY A 271 11.56 26.34 2.65
C GLY A 271 11.05 25.85 1.28
N SER A 272 11.25 26.65 0.23
CA SER A 272 10.94 26.23 -1.15
C SER A 272 11.65 24.91 -1.48
N GLY A 273 10.89 23.95 -2.02
CA GLY A 273 11.36 22.60 -2.34
C GLY A 273 11.56 21.67 -1.14
N GLU A 274 11.35 22.12 0.10
CA GLU A 274 11.52 21.28 1.29
C GLU A 274 10.48 20.15 1.33
N GLY A 275 9.21 20.47 1.03
CA GLY A 275 8.16 19.47 0.97
C GLY A 275 8.46 18.39 -0.07
N THR A 276 8.95 18.81 -1.25
CA THR A 276 9.39 17.90 -2.31
C THR A 276 10.54 17.00 -1.85
N ARG A 277 11.58 17.57 -1.23
CA ARG A 277 12.73 16.79 -0.71
C ARG A 277 12.30 15.74 0.32
N SER A 278 11.44 16.12 1.26
CA SER A 278 10.89 15.21 2.28
C SER A 278 10.09 14.06 1.65
N MET A 279 9.27 14.33 0.64
CA MET A 279 8.49 13.28 -0.03
C MET A 279 9.38 12.36 -0.87
N VAL A 280 10.42 12.89 -1.51
CA VAL A 280 11.44 12.09 -2.22
C VAL A 280 12.22 11.21 -1.26
N GLU A 281 12.59 11.72 -0.09
CA GLU A 281 13.25 10.94 0.97
C GLU A 281 12.37 9.77 1.41
N LEU A 282 11.10 10.04 1.76
CA LEU A 282 10.15 9.01 2.17
C LEU A 282 9.89 7.97 1.08
N PHE A 283 9.82 8.40 -0.19
CA PHE A 283 9.71 7.49 -1.32
C PHE A 283 10.94 6.58 -1.45
N LYS A 284 12.15 7.12 -1.32
CA LYS A 284 13.39 6.33 -1.37
C LYS A 284 13.50 5.35 -0.20
N LEU A 285 13.07 5.76 1.00
CA LEU A 285 12.98 4.85 2.15
C LEU A 285 12.01 3.70 1.86
N TRP A 286 10.83 4.01 1.33
CA TRP A 286 9.86 2.99 0.91
C TRP A 286 10.44 2.04 -0.16
N GLN A 287 11.22 2.55 -1.12
CA GLN A 287 11.92 1.71 -2.10
C GLN A 287 12.95 0.81 -1.42
N ALA A 288 13.74 1.35 -0.50
CA ALA A 288 14.80 0.62 0.19
C ALA A 288 14.24 -0.49 1.11
N GLU A 289 13.14 -0.23 1.82
CA GLU A 289 12.49 -1.20 2.72
C GLU A 289 11.87 -2.38 1.96
N ARG A 290 11.41 -2.13 0.73
CA ARG A 290 11.02 -3.22 -0.15
C ARG A 290 12.24 -3.98 -0.66
N GLY A 291 13.40 -3.34 -0.78
CA GLY A 291 14.49 -3.83 -1.61
C GLY A 291 14.03 -4.03 -3.06
N GLU A 292 14.71 -4.88 -3.82
CA GLU A 292 14.08 -5.62 -4.92
C GLU A 292 13.11 -6.67 -4.36
N GLY A 293 12.17 -6.24 -3.51
CA GLY A 293 11.22 -7.13 -2.84
C GLY A 293 10.59 -8.05 -3.87
N PRO A 294 10.45 -9.35 -3.55
CA PRO A 294 10.13 -10.34 -4.57
C PRO A 294 8.89 -9.86 -5.30
N SER A 295 9.05 -9.64 -6.60
CA SER A 295 7.93 -9.38 -7.49
C SER A 295 6.85 -10.44 -7.26
N GLU A 296 5.64 -10.25 -7.77
CA GLU A 296 4.63 -11.32 -7.74
C GLU A 296 5.21 -12.66 -8.23
N ASP A 297 6.17 -12.62 -9.17
CA ASP A 297 6.96 -13.78 -9.60
C ASP A 297 7.92 -14.28 -8.51
N GLY A 298 8.67 -13.40 -7.84
CA GLY A 298 9.49 -13.77 -6.69
C GLY A 298 8.69 -14.41 -5.53
N GLN A 299 7.46 -13.96 -5.27
CA GLN A 299 6.58 -14.56 -4.26
C GLN A 299 6.12 -15.96 -4.69
N ILE A 300 5.82 -16.15 -5.98
CA ILE A 300 5.51 -17.47 -6.55
C ILE A 300 6.71 -18.41 -6.41
N LEU A 301 7.90 -17.94 -6.81
CA LEU A 301 9.13 -18.73 -6.76
C LEU A 301 9.47 -19.11 -5.31
N LYS A 302 9.36 -18.17 -4.37
CA LYS A 302 9.52 -18.45 -2.95
C LYS A 302 8.51 -19.48 -2.44
N ALA A 303 7.23 -19.35 -2.80
CA ALA A 303 6.21 -20.33 -2.40
C ALA A 303 6.53 -21.74 -2.93
N LEU A 304 7.06 -21.85 -4.16
CA LEU A 304 7.51 -23.12 -4.73
C LEU A 304 8.75 -23.67 -4.02
N ALA A 305 9.76 -22.83 -3.77
CA ALA A 305 10.94 -23.21 -3.01
C ALA A 305 10.57 -23.73 -1.62
N ASP A 306 9.73 -22.99 -0.88
CA ASP A 306 9.26 -23.39 0.46
C ASP A 306 8.44 -24.69 0.44
N PHE A 307 7.69 -24.95 -0.64
CA PHE A 307 6.94 -26.19 -0.80
C PHE A 307 7.88 -27.37 -1.08
N ILE A 308 8.85 -27.19 -1.98
CA ILE A 308 9.84 -28.21 -2.32
C ILE A 308 10.73 -28.53 -1.12
N ASP A 309 11.16 -27.52 -0.37
CA ASP A 309 11.94 -27.71 0.85
C ASP A 309 11.18 -28.56 1.90
N ARG A 310 9.91 -28.21 2.17
CA ARG A 310 9.08 -28.92 3.15
C ARG A 310 8.60 -30.30 2.70
N HIS A 311 8.39 -30.50 1.41
CA HIS A 311 7.65 -31.66 0.90
C HIS A 311 8.38 -32.46 -0.19
N GLY A 312 9.56 -32.03 -0.63
CA GLY A 312 10.31 -32.63 -1.74
C GLY A 312 10.64 -34.10 -1.54
N GLY A 313 10.88 -34.52 -0.29
CA GLY A 313 11.13 -35.92 0.06
C GLY A 313 9.90 -36.77 0.37
N SER A 314 8.74 -36.16 0.60
CA SER A 314 7.58 -36.86 1.18
C SER A 314 6.31 -36.82 0.33
N ARG A 315 6.18 -35.87 -0.61
CA ARG A 315 5.00 -35.71 -1.48
C ARG A 315 5.29 -35.88 -2.97
N PHE A 316 6.50 -36.32 -3.32
CA PHE A 316 6.91 -36.61 -4.68
C PHE A 316 7.38 -38.06 -4.80
N GLN A 317 6.75 -38.82 -5.68
CA GLN A 317 7.11 -40.22 -5.93
C GLN A 317 8.25 -40.33 -6.94
N SER A 318 9.18 -41.26 -6.75
CA SER A 318 10.20 -41.55 -7.76
C SER A 318 9.56 -42.05 -9.05
N ILE A 319 10.03 -41.58 -10.21
CA ILE A 319 9.59 -42.14 -11.51
C ILE A 319 10.30 -43.44 -11.89
N GLU A 320 11.32 -43.84 -11.14
CA GLU A 320 12.08 -45.08 -11.37
C GLU A 320 11.57 -46.23 -10.50
N HIS A 321 11.21 -45.93 -9.25
CA HIS A 321 10.79 -46.93 -8.27
C HIS A 321 9.28 -46.79 -8.02
N GLY A 322 8.49 -47.70 -8.59
CA GLY A 322 7.02 -47.67 -8.56
C GLY A 322 6.36 -48.13 -7.25
N ALA A 323 7.12 -48.47 -6.21
CA ALA A 323 6.62 -49.18 -5.03
C ALA A 323 6.22 -48.28 -3.85
N ASP A 324 6.58 -46.99 -3.87
CA ASP A 324 6.33 -46.12 -2.72
C ASP A 324 4.93 -45.48 -2.78
N GLU A 325 4.05 -45.84 -1.85
CA GLU A 325 2.80 -45.11 -1.63
C GLU A 325 3.11 -43.72 -1.04
N VAL A 326 2.79 -42.67 -1.81
CA VAL A 326 2.98 -41.28 -1.40
C VAL A 326 1.64 -40.68 -1.01
N ARG A 327 1.46 -40.39 0.28
CA ARG A 327 0.27 -39.70 0.80
C ARG A 327 0.21 -38.25 0.28
N ASP A 328 -0.99 -37.82 -0.11
CA ASP A 328 -1.25 -36.47 -0.63
C ASP A 328 -0.26 -36.05 -1.74
N ARG A 329 0.07 -36.97 -2.66
CA ARG A 329 1.10 -36.80 -3.70
C ARG A 329 0.87 -35.52 -4.53
N ALA A 330 1.85 -34.63 -4.52
CA ALA A 330 1.87 -33.38 -5.30
C ALA A 330 2.47 -33.59 -6.70
N GLY A 331 3.30 -34.62 -6.87
CA GLY A 331 3.96 -34.90 -8.14
C GLY A 331 4.90 -36.10 -8.09
N TYR A 332 5.87 -36.07 -8.99
CA TYR A 332 6.94 -37.06 -9.09
C TYR A 332 8.30 -36.36 -9.06
N TRP A 333 9.38 -37.10 -8.90
CA TRP A 333 10.73 -36.57 -9.12
C TRP A 333 11.55 -37.45 -10.05
N ASP A 334 12.39 -36.81 -10.85
CA ASP A 334 13.38 -37.44 -11.74
C ASP A 334 14.78 -37.16 -11.20
N GLY A 335 15.60 -38.19 -11.07
CA GLY A 335 17.00 -38.05 -10.68
C GLY A 335 17.83 -37.57 -11.85
N THR A 336 18.57 -36.48 -11.68
CA THR A 336 19.53 -35.97 -12.67
C THR A 336 20.92 -35.86 -12.03
N PRO A 337 22.01 -35.83 -12.83
CA PRO A 337 23.34 -35.59 -12.29
C PRO A 337 23.43 -34.32 -11.42
N ASP A 338 22.66 -33.29 -11.77
CA ASP A 338 22.62 -32.00 -11.07
C ASP A 338 21.59 -31.93 -9.92
N GLY A 339 20.98 -33.05 -9.53
CA GLY A 339 20.00 -33.11 -8.43
C GLY A 339 18.66 -33.74 -8.81
N ARG A 340 17.55 -33.15 -8.35
CA ARG A 340 16.19 -33.65 -8.62
C ARG A 340 15.42 -32.65 -9.46
N LEU A 341 14.76 -33.13 -10.51
CA LEU A 341 13.66 -32.41 -11.14
C LEU A 341 12.36 -32.77 -10.43
N TYR A 342 11.56 -31.76 -10.10
CA TYR A 342 10.24 -31.94 -9.49
C TYR A 342 9.16 -31.82 -10.57
N LEU A 343 8.47 -32.93 -10.81
CA LEU A 343 7.43 -33.06 -11.84
C LEU A 343 6.06 -32.88 -11.20
N PHE A 344 5.62 -31.64 -11.08
CA PHE A 344 4.35 -31.32 -10.45
C PHE A 344 3.17 -31.78 -11.30
N THR A 345 2.17 -32.37 -10.63
CA THR A 345 0.82 -32.42 -11.16
C THR A 345 0.22 -31.01 -11.19
N ARG A 346 -0.84 -30.79 -11.97
CA ARG A 346 -1.54 -29.50 -11.96
C ARG A 346 -2.04 -29.13 -10.56
N SER A 347 -2.72 -30.05 -9.88
CA SER A 347 -3.24 -29.82 -8.53
C SER A 347 -2.13 -29.58 -7.51
N GLY A 348 -1.02 -30.33 -7.60
CA GLY A 348 0.13 -30.11 -6.73
C GLY A 348 0.79 -28.75 -6.95
N LEU A 349 0.86 -28.28 -8.20
CA LEU A 349 1.40 -26.96 -8.51
C LEU A 349 0.48 -25.84 -8.01
N GLU A 350 -0.83 -25.96 -8.25
CA GLU A 350 -1.85 -25.04 -7.75
C GLU A 350 -1.87 -24.99 -6.21
N GLU A 351 -1.63 -26.12 -5.54
CA GLU A 351 -1.50 -26.19 -4.09
C GLU A 351 -0.22 -25.50 -3.60
N ALA A 352 0.92 -25.80 -4.21
CA ALA A 352 2.21 -25.20 -3.85
C ALA A 352 2.20 -23.67 -4.03
N THR A 353 1.39 -23.17 -4.96
CA THR A 353 1.26 -21.74 -5.29
C THR A 353 -0.13 -21.18 -4.97
N LYS A 354 -0.80 -21.76 -3.97
CA LYS A 354 -2.17 -21.40 -3.59
C LYS A 354 -2.38 -19.89 -3.51
N GLY A 355 -3.32 -19.37 -4.28
CA GLY A 355 -3.64 -17.93 -4.34
C GLY A 355 -3.06 -17.20 -5.57
N PHE A 356 -2.27 -17.88 -6.41
CA PHE A 356 -1.81 -17.36 -7.69
C PHE A 356 -2.52 -18.07 -8.86
N GLU A 357 -2.75 -17.32 -9.94
CA GLU A 357 -3.27 -17.89 -11.19
C GLU A 357 -2.22 -18.78 -11.86
N LEU A 358 -2.58 -19.99 -12.26
CA LEU A 358 -1.66 -20.98 -12.85
C LEU A 358 -0.86 -20.42 -14.05
N ALA A 359 -1.50 -19.59 -14.89
CA ALA A 359 -0.82 -18.95 -16.00
C ALA A 359 0.27 -17.96 -15.55
N ARG A 360 0.10 -17.29 -14.40
CA ARG A 360 1.14 -16.44 -13.80
C ARG A 360 2.26 -17.29 -13.22
N VAL A 361 1.92 -18.38 -12.54
CA VAL A 361 2.90 -19.33 -11.97
C VAL A 361 3.83 -19.88 -13.03
N VAL A 362 3.26 -20.32 -14.15
CA VAL A 362 4.03 -20.83 -15.28
C VAL A 362 4.93 -19.76 -15.89
N ARG A 363 4.47 -18.50 -16.02
CA ARG A 363 5.31 -17.40 -16.49
C ARG A 363 6.46 -17.08 -15.54
N ALA A 364 6.23 -17.12 -14.23
CA ALA A 364 7.26 -16.89 -13.22
C ALA A 364 8.35 -17.98 -13.25
N LEU A 365 7.95 -19.24 -13.45
CA LEU A 365 8.90 -20.34 -13.66
C LEU A 365 9.68 -20.19 -14.97
N ASP A 366 9.03 -19.75 -16.03
CA ASP A 366 9.66 -19.57 -17.34
C ASP A 366 10.64 -18.40 -17.35
N SER A 367 10.33 -17.30 -16.63
CA SER A 367 11.17 -16.10 -16.60
C SER A 367 12.53 -16.33 -15.93
N VAL A 368 12.64 -17.32 -15.04
CA VAL A 368 13.91 -17.74 -14.42
C VAL A 368 14.48 -19.02 -15.04
N GLY A 369 13.88 -19.55 -16.11
CA GLY A 369 14.36 -20.77 -16.77
C GLY A 369 14.16 -22.05 -15.97
N ALA A 370 13.25 -22.07 -14.97
CA ALA A 370 12.99 -23.24 -14.14
C ALA A 370 12.17 -24.33 -14.83
N ILE A 371 11.57 -24.08 -16.01
CA ILE A 371 10.87 -25.12 -16.78
C ILE A 371 11.88 -25.95 -17.57
N ALA A 372 12.26 -27.10 -17.01
CA ALA A 372 13.30 -27.98 -17.55
C ALA A 372 12.89 -28.68 -18.85
N ARG A 373 11.61 -29.08 -18.97
CA ARG A 373 11.09 -29.77 -20.17
C ARG A 373 9.67 -29.35 -20.51
N ARG A 374 9.39 -29.22 -21.81
CA ARG A 374 8.08 -28.85 -22.35
C ARG A 374 7.84 -29.44 -23.73
N ALA A 375 6.59 -29.79 -24.04
CA ALA A 375 6.18 -30.13 -25.41
C ALA A 375 5.97 -28.85 -26.24
N GLN A 376 6.03 -28.96 -27.57
CA GLN A 376 5.85 -27.84 -28.48
C GLN A 376 4.51 -27.11 -28.20
N GLY A 377 4.58 -25.79 -28.00
CA GLY A 377 3.41 -24.95 -27.70
C GLY A 377 2.79 -25.16 -26.31
N LYS A 378 3.46 -25.87 -25.40
CA LYS A 378 2.98 -26.14 -24.03
C LYS A 378 4.05 -25.80 -23.00
N HIS A 379 3.62 -25.75 -21.74
CA HIS A 379 4.51 -25.60 -20.57
C HIS A 379 4.63 -26.88 -19.75
N GLN A 380 4.20 -28.01 -20.32
CA GLN A 380 4.21 -29.33 -19.72
C GLN A 380 4.79 -30.35 -20.70
N GLN A 381 5.22 -31.50 -20.19
CA GLN A 381 5.59 -32.66 -21.00
C GLN A 381 5.01 -33.94 -20.38
N LYS A 382 4.61 -34.88 -21.26
CA LYS A 382 4.16 -36.22 -20.85
C LYS A 382 5.33 -37.06 -20.33
N LYS A 383 5.10 -37.83 -19.27
CA LYS A 383 6.03 -38.87 -18.76
C LYS A 383 5.29 -40.18 -18.61
N ARG A 384 5.84 -41.28 -19.14
CA ARG A 384 5.35 -42.63 -18.82
C ARG A 384 5.86 -43.03 -17.44
N LEU A 385 4.94 -43.37 -16.55
CA LEU A 385 5.21 -43.71 -15.16
C LEU A 385 5.24 -45.23 -14.94
N PRO A 386 5.81 -45.72 -13.82
CA PRO A 386 5.88 -47.16 -13.51
C PRO A 386 4.52 -47.87 -13.48
N ASP A 387 3.46 -47.15 -13.11
CA ASP A 387 2.07 -47.64 -13.11
C ASP A 387 1.44 -47.76 -14.51
N GLY A 388 2.21 -47.44 -15.56
CA GLY A 388 1.76 -47.47 -16.96
C GLY A 388 1.03 -46.20 -17.42
N SER A 389 0.71 -45.27 -16.51
CA SER A 389 0.04 -44.02 -16.85
C SER A 389 0.99 -43.05 -17.57
N THR A 390 0.42 -42.06 -18.29
CA THR A 390 1.21 -41.06 -19.03
C THR A 390 0.66 -39.63 -18.85
N PRO A 391 0.73 -39.05 -17.63
CA PRO A 391 0.19 -37.73 -17.34
C PRO A 391 1.04 -36.60 -17.94
N TRP A 392 0.41 -35.43 -18.12
CA TRP A 392 1.10 -34.16 -18.36
C TRP A 392 1.61 -33.59 -17.03
N LEU A 393 2.89 -33.29 -16.96
CA LEU A 393 3.55 -32.79 -15.75
C LEU A 393 4.31 -31.49 -16.04
N TYR A 394 4.40 -30.63 -15.03
CA TYR A 394 5.27 -29.46 -15.05
C TYR A 394 6.65 -29.86 -14.56
N TRP A 395 7.65 -29.83 -15.43
CA TRP A 395 9.01 -30.26 -15.12
C TRP A 395 9.79 -29.08 -14.56
N VAL A 396 9.90 -29.03 -13.23
CA VAL A 396 10.50 -27.91 -12.52
C VAL A 396 11.93 -28.29 -12.10
N ASN A 397 12.91 -27.57 -12.65
CA ASN A 397 14.25 -27.51 -12.09
C ASN A 397 14.24 -26.50 -10.94
N PRO A 398 14.52 -26.91 -9.70
CA PRO A 398 14.40 -26.02 -8.58
C PRO A 398 15.64 -25.12 -8.39
N ALA A 399 16.78 -25.41 -9.04
CA ALA A 399 18.00 -24.62 -8.89
C ALA A 399 17.82 -23.11 -9.19
N PRO A 400 17.12 -22.68 -10.26
CA PRO A 400 16.88 -21.26 -10.53
C PRO A 400 15.81 -20.61 -9.63
N ILE A 401 15.16 -21.38 -8.76
CA ILE A 401 14.06 -20.91 -7.89
C ILE A 401 14.59 -20.46 -6.53
N TRP A 402 15.66 -21.07 -6.01
CA TRP A 402 16.24 -20.69 -4.73
C TRP A 402 17.08 -19.41 -4.85
N PRO A 403 16.83 -18.40 -4.02
CA PRO A 403 17.67 -17.20 -4.01
C PRO A 403 19.01 -17.54 -3.34
N GLY A 404 20.07 -17.58 -4.15
CA GLY A 404 21.45 -17.73 -3.67
C GLY A 404 22.07 -19.10 -3.90
N SER A 405 22.45 -19.37 -5.15
CA SER A 405 23.66 -20.12 -5.49
C SER A 405 24.54 -19.25 -6.37
#